data_AF-A0A7L7IUQ1-F1
#
_entry.id   AF-A0A7L7IUQ1-F1
#
_cell.length_a   1.000
_cell.length_b   1.000
_cell.length_c   1.000
_cell.angle_alpha   90.00
_cell.angle_beta   90.00
_cell.angle_gamma   90.00
#
_symmetry.space_group_name_H-M   'P 1'
#
loop_
_entity.id
_entity.type
_entity.pdbx_description
1 polymer ?
#
loop_
_entity_poly.entity_id
_entity_poly.type
_entity_poly.pdbx_seq_one_letter_code
_entity_poly.pdbx_strand_id
1 'polypeptide(L)'
;MRHFIVPAAAALALFIMGIFILNTQLWYSARADSMTGAKYVVKNMNTILGEAQRATRTAMNVAGAGCDEEGQYRLGTEAALQPHLRTIFILTHGQIACSSLPDNRVLLVNVMRLPDLPLMLLPAKETVNGLPVLLFQTVVDDSRIGITVSDRHIRDALGISIKDVSYRLRVGDTVLGLSGDAAQVNNKGKHVGRLEAKDYPYSIEYNYPPLFSVQRLISQGAGILFFLLLVACLGAYALYKYLNKSTPPEESLQRAIAKGEIIPFYQPVVNGREGTLRGVEVLARWKHPKAGYISPASFIPLAEKSGLIVPLTRSLMAQVVIQMNAISSKLPEGFHVGINFSASHIAMPTFMDECLNYKSRFERKDLNLVIEVTEREPLDIDEHLVHTLNALHENGFAIALDDFGTGYSGLSYLHDLHIDYIKIDHSFVSRVNEHEESTRILDCVLDLARKLSISIVAEGVETKAQLDYLNRNNIVFQQGYYFFKPVPFTELIQILLSKPKVKVMVE
;
A
#
# COMPACT_ATOMS: atom_id res chain seq x y z
N MET A 1 12.39 -6.28 0.40
CA MET A 1 12.64 -5.00 1.12
C MET A 1 12.22 -3.77 0.31
N ARG A 2 12.71 -3.55 -0.92
CA ARG A 2 12.38 -2.35 -1.73
C ARG A 2 10.88 -2.14 -2.00
N HIS A 3 10.14 -3.22 -2.20
CA HIS A 3 8.67 -3.20 -2.42
C HIS A 3 7.85 -2.75 -1.19
N PHE A 4 8.41 -2.78 0.02
CA PHE A 4 7.75 -2.34 1.24
C PHE A 4 8.21 -0.94 1.68
N ILE A 5 9.49 -0.64 1.51
CA ILE A 5 10.09 0.64 1.91
C ILE A 5 9.50 1.81 1.10
N VAL A 6 9.29 1.63 -0.20
CA VAL A 6 8.76 2.70 -1.07
C VAL A 6 7.33 3.11 -0.68
N PRO A 7 6.36 2.18 -0.51
CA PRO A 7 5.03 2.53 0.00
C PRO A 7 5.05 3.15 1.40
N ALA A 8 5.86 2.62 2.32
CA ALA A 8 5.94 3.14 3.68
C ALA A 8 6.50 4.58 3.71
N ALA A 9 7.56 4.86 2.94
CA ALA A 9 8.13 6.20 2.83
C ALA A 9 7.15 7.19 2.21
N ALA A 10 6.41 6.78 1.17
CA ALA A 10 5.39 7.61 0.54
C ALA A 10 4.25 7.96 1.50
N ALA A 11 3.75 7.00 2.29
CA ALA A 11 2.73 7.25 3.31
C ALA A 11 3.22 8.21 4.40
N LEU A 12 4.45 8.03 4.88
CA LEU A 12 5.04 8.92 5.88
C LEU A 12 5.17 10.35 5.36
N ALA A 13 5.64 10.52 4.12
CA ALA A 13 5.78 11.83 3.49
C ALA A 13 4.42 12.54 3.34
N LEU A 14 3.39 11.82 2.88
CA LEU A 14 2.01 12.33 2.78
C LEU A 14 1.45 12.75 4.14
N PHE A 15 1.68 11.94 5.18
CA PHE A 15 1.20 12.23 6.52
C PHE A 15 1.88 13.46 7.13
N ILE A 16 3.20 13.59 6.99
CA ILE A 16 3.97 14.76 7.46
C ILE A 16 3.53 16.02 6.73
N MET A 17 3.35 15.96 5.41
CA MET A 17 2.85 17.09 4.62
C MET A 17 1.44 17.50 5.08
N GLY A 18 0.56 16.53 5.33
CA GLY A 18 -0.79 16.78 5.86
C GLY A 18 -0.77 17.47 7.22
N ILE A 19 0.09 17.02 8.14
CA ILE A 19 0.27 17.67 9.46
C ILE A 19 0.74 19.12 9.30
N PHE A 20 1.68 19.37 8.38
CA PHE A 20 2.20 20.71 8.14
C PHE A 20 1.11 21.67 7.63
N ILE A 21 0.30 21.21 6.67
CA ILE A 21 -0.83 21.98 6.13
C ILE A 21 -1.86 22.26 7.24
N LEU A 22 -2.25 21.23 7.98
CA LEU A 22 -3.21 21.37 9.09
C LEU A 22 -2.71 22.34 10.16
N ASN A 23 -1.45 22.23 10.58
CA ASN A 23 -0.86 23.15 11.56
C ASN A 23 -0.89 24.59 11.06
N THR A 24 -0.55 24.81 9.79
CA THR A 24 -0.56 26.13 9.17
C THR A 24 -1.96 26.73 9.17
N GLN A 25 -2.98 25.94 8.79
CA GLN A 25 -4.37 26.37 8.81
C GLN A 25 -4.86 26.72 10.23
N LEU A 26 -4.59 25.87 11.21
CA LEU A 26 -4.95 26.11 12.61
C LEU A 26 -4.24 27.34 13.19
N TRP A 27 -2.98 27.58 12.79
CA TRP A 27 -2.26 28.78 13.19
C TRP A 27 -2.89 30.05 12.60
N TYR A 28 -3.26 30.05 11.32
CA TYR A 28 -3.96 31.18 10.69
C TYR A 28 -5.30 31.47 11.38
N SER A 29 -6.09 30.42 11.68
CA SER A 29 -7.34 30.56 12.42
C SER A 29 -7.12 31.19 13.79
N ALA A 30 -6.21 30.63 14.60
CA ALA A 30 -5.92 31.14 15.94
C ALA A 30 -5.42 32.61 15.93
N ARG A 31 -4.67 33.01 14.90
CA ARG A 31 -4.21 34.39 14.73
C ARG A 31 -5.38 35.33 14.39
N ALA A 32 -6.31 34.89 13.55
CA ALA A 32 -7.52 35.63 13.22
C ALA A 32 -8.44 35.79 14.46
N ASP A 33 -8.58 34.74 15.27
CA ASP A 33 -9.36 34.77 16.52
C ASP A 33 -8.77 35.77 17.52
N SER A 34 -7.44 35.76 17.70
CA SER A 34 -6.74 36.71 18.58
C SER A 34 -6.98 38.17 18.17
N MET A 35 -6.92 38.46 16.86
CA MET A 35 -7.20 39.80 16.34
C MET A 35 -8.69 40.19 16.50
N THR A 36 -9.59 39.24 16.30
CA THR A 36 -11.04 39.46 16.43
C THR A 36 -11.41 39.73 17.88
N GLY A 37 -10.83 39.00 18.83
CA GLY A 37 -10.97 39.30 20.26
C GLY A 37 -10.41 40.67 20.61
N ALA A 38 -9.23 41.06 20.10
CA ALA A 38 -8.70 42.41 20.32
C ALA A 38 -9.66 43.52 19.83
N LYS A 39 -10.30 43.33 18.67
CA LYS A 39 -11.33 44.26 18.16
C LYS A 39 -12.55 44.33 19.09
N TYR A 40 -12.96 43.21 19.68
CA TYR A 40 -14.05 43.17 20.64
C TYR A 40 -13.68 43.89 21.95
N VAL A 41 -12.46 43.69 22.46
CA VAL A 41 -11.95 44.45 23.62
C VAL A 41 -11.97 45.96 23.32
N VAL A 42 -11.47 46.38 22.15
CA VAL A 42 -11.49 47.80 21.75
C VAL A 42 -12.92 48.34 21.75
N LYS A 43 -13.88 47.58 21.21
CA LYS A 43 -15.30 47.98 21.23
C LYS A 43 -15.84 48.17 22.64
N ASN A 44 -15.56 47.23 23.56
CA ASN A 44 -16.03 47.33 24.95
C ASN A 44 -15.37 48.50 25.70
N MET A 45 -14.06 48.69 25.51
CA MET A 45 -13.34 49.82 26.08
C MET A 45 -13.84 51.18 25.56
N ASN A 46 -14.16 51.27 24.26
CA ASN A 46 -14.78 52.45 23.68
C ASN A 46 -16.15 52.76 24.31
N THR A 47 -16.95 51.74 24.65
CA THR A 47 -18.22 51.93 25.36
C THR A 47 -18.01 52.54 26.74
N ILE A 48 -17.06 51.99 27.51
CA ILE A 48 -16.70 52.50 28.85
C ILE A 48 -16.21 53.95 28.78
N LEU A 49 -15.32 54.28 27.83
CA LEU A 49 -14.83 55.64 27.67
C LEU A 49 -15.90 56.59 27.10
N GLY A 50 -16.85 56.08 26.32
CA GLY A 50 -18.01 56.83 25.88
C GLY A 50 -18.93 57.24 27.03
N GLU A 51 -19.05 56.43 28.08
CA GLU A 51 -19.74 56.81 29.33
C GLU A 51 -19.00 57.94 30.03
N ALA A 52 -17.67 57.85 30.16
CA ALA A 52 -16.86 58.93 30.73
C ALA A 52 -16.99 60.23 29.91
N GLN A 53 -16.97 60.14 28.59
CA GLN A 53 -17.15 61.31 27.72
C GLN A 53 -18.55 61.94 27.90
N ARG A 54 -19.61 61.15 28.06
CA ARG A 54 -20.96 61.66 28.36
C ARG A 54 -21.01 62.35 29.72
N ALA A 55 -20.46 61.72 30.75
CA ALA A 55 -20.44 62.27 32.10
C ALA A 55 -19.62 63.59 32.19
N THR A 56 -18.62 63.74 31.32
CA THR A 56 -17.85 64.99 31.18
C THR A 56 -18.77 66.16 30.80
N ARG A 57 -19.78 65.96 29.94
CA ARG A 57 -20.72 67.04 29.57
C ARG A 57 -21.55 67.49 30.77
N THR A 58 -22.01 66.55 31.60
CA THR A 58 -22.71 66.85 32.85
C THR A 58 -21.80 67.63 33.80
N ALA A 59 -20.53 67.22 33.92
CA ALA A 59 -19.55 67.92 34.73
C ALA A 59 -19.19 69.31 34.21
N MET A 60 -19.14 69.54 32.90
CA MET A 60 -18.94 70.88 32.31
C MET A 60 -20.09 71.83 32.69
N ASN A 61 -21.33 71.34 32.64
CA ASN A 61 -22.49 72.15 33.04
C ASN A 61 -22.45 72.52 34.52
N VAL A 62 -22.02 71.61 35.39
CA VAL A 62 -21.84 71.88 36.83
C VAL A 62 -20.67 72.84 37.08
N ALA A 63 -19.56 72.69 36.34
CA ALA A 63 -18.42 73.61 36.44
C ALA A 63 -18.80 75.06 36.11
N GLY A 64 -19.63 75.27 35.08
CA GLY A 64 -20.07 76.61 34.67
C GLY A 64 -21.15 77.24 35.57
N ALA A 65 -21.99 76.43 36.22
CA ALA A 65 -23.04 76.92 37.12
C ALA A 65 -22.55 77.19 38.56
N GLY A 66 -21.39 76.63 38.94
CA GLY A 66 -20.90 76.61 40.32
C GLY A 66 -21.31 75.33 41.05
N CYS A 67 -20.46 74.84 41.95
CA CYS A 67 -20.72 73.62 42.72
C CYS A 67 -21.44 73.93 44.03
N ASP A 68 -22.76 73.89 44.00
CA ASP A 68 -23.63 73.85 45.18
C ASP A 68 -24.09 72.41 45.48
N GLU A 69 -24.95 72.22 46.49
CA GLU A 69 -25.49 70.89 46.85
C GLU A 69 -26.20 70.21 45.66
N GLU A 70 -26.86 70.99 44.80
CA GLU A 70 -27.54 70.50 43.60
C GLU A 70 -26.53 70.02 42.54
N GLY A 71 -25.46 70.78 42.31
CA GLY A 71 -24.35 70.41 41.43
C GLY A 71 -23.67 69.11 41.86
N GLN A 72 -23.38 68.96 43.16
CA GLN A 72 -22.83 67.72 43.72
C GLN A 72 -23.81 66.54 43.58
N TYR A 73 -25.10 66.75 43.86
CA TYR A 73 -26.13 65.72 43.67
C TYR A 73 -26.23 65.26 42.21
N ARG A 74 -26.13 66.18 41.24
CA ARG A 74 -26.14 65.86 39.81
C ARG A 74 -24.93 65.04 39.38
N LEU A 75 -23.73 65.37 39.87
CA LEU A 75 -22.52 64.57 39.63
C LEU A 75 -22.62 63.18 40.26
N GLY A 76 -23.13 63.10 41.50
CA GLY A 76 -23.38 61.82 42.18
C GLY A 76 -24.38 60.95 41.42
N THR A 77 -25.47 61.56 40.94
CA THR A 77 -26.47 60.88 40.10
C THR A 77 -25.87 60.38 38.79
N GLU A 78 -25.11 61.20 38.07
CA GLU A 78 -24.44 60.79 36.82
C GLU A 78 -23.48 59.62 37.06
N ALA A 79 -22.64 59.70 38.10
CA ALA A 79 -21.72 58.62 38.46
C ALA A 79 -22.46 57.32 38.83
N ALA A 80 -23.64 57.41 39.46
CA ALA A 80 -24.47 56.25 39.80
C ALA A 80 -25.21 55.64 38.59
N LEU A 81 -25.58 56.46 37.61
CA LEU A 81 -26.27 56.00 36.39
C LEU A 81 -25.33 55.35 35.37
N GLN A 82 -24.04 55.71 35.38
CA GLN A 82 -23.05 55.11 34.49
C GLN A 82 -22.38 53.89 35.18
N PRO A 83 -22.63 52.66 34.73
CA PRO A 83 -22.25 51.45 35.46
C PRO A 83 -20.74 51.26 35.62
N HIS A 84 -19.91 51.89 34.78
CA HIS A 84 -18.46 51.69 34.81
C HIS A 84 -17.67 52.80 35.55
N LEU A 85 -18.32 53.92 35.87
CA LEU A 85 -17.66 55.08 36.50
C LEU A 85 -17.63 54.92 38.02
N ARG A 86 -16.57 55.44 38.66
CA ARG A 86 -16.44 55.46 40.12
C ARG A 86 -16.60 56.85 40.72
N THR A 87 -15.89 57.81 40.17
CA THR A 87 -15.90 59.20 40.65
C THR A 87 -15.78 60.16 39.48
N ILE A 88 -16.50 61.27 39.58
CA ILE A 88 -16.41 62.42 38.69
C ILE A 88 -15.99 63.59 39.57
N PHE A 89 -14.90 64.28 39.23
CA PHE A 89 -14.43 65.42 39.99
C PHE A 89 -14.01 66.56 39.06
N ILE A 90 -14.12 67.78 39.57
CA ILE A 90 -13.83 69.02 38.87
C ILE A 90 -12.75 69.75 39.68
N LEU A 91 -11.64 70.04 39.02
CA LEU A 91 -10.56 70.86 39.56
C LEU A 91 -10.66 72.25 38.92
N THR A 92 -10.64 73.30 39.72
CA THR A 92 -10.62 74.69 39.24
C THR A 92 -9.50 75.42 39.97
N HIS A 93 -8.62 76.13 39.24
CA HIS A 93 -7.41 76.75 39.82
C HIS A 93 -6.54 75.82 40.67
N GLY A 94 -6.53 74.52 40.35
CA GLY A 94 -5.77 73.55 41.12
C GLY A 94 -6.32 73.27 42.51
N GLN A 95 -7.63 73.34 42.71
CA GLN A 95 -8.30 72.79 43.90
C GLN A 95 -9.54 72.01 43.47
N ILE A 96 -9.96 71.03 44.27
CA ILE A 96 -11.19 70.28 43.99
C ILE A 96 -12.37 71.21 44.25
N ALA A 97 -12.97 71.70 43.16
CA ALA A 97 -14.14 72.56 43.19
C ALA A 97 -15.42 71.76 43.42
N CYS A 98 -15.51 70.55 42.85
CA CYS A 98 -16.67 69.68 42.96
C CYS A 98 -16.29 68.21 42.83
N SER A 99 -17.02 67.32 43.49
CA SER A 99 -16.91 65.87 43.28
C SER A 99 -18.27 65.20 43.38
N SER A 100 -18.44 64.07 42.70
CA SER A 100 -19.58 63.16 42.84
C SER A 100 -19.65 62.48 44.21
N LEU A 101 -18.63 62.64 45.05
CA LEU A 101 -18.61 62.13 46.43
C LEU A 101 -18.86 63.26 47.45
N PRO A 102 -19.51 62.95 48.59
CA PRO A 102 -19.73 63.91 49.66
C PRO A 102 -18.44 64.60 50.14
N ASP A 103 -18.57 65.85 50.56
CA ASP A 103 -17.47 66.71 51.02
C ASP A 103 -16.38 66.94 49.96
N ASN A 104 -16.73 66.85 48.67
CA ASN A 104 -15.81 67.03 47.55
C ASN A 104 -14.59 66.09 47.59
N ARG A 105 -14.76 64.89 48.15
CA ARG A 105 -13.70 63.87 48.25
C ARG A 105 -13.40 63.23 46.89
N VAL A 106 -12.17 62.75 46.72
CA VAL A 106 -11.74 62.00 45.52
C VAL A 106 -10.98 60.76 45.95
N LEU A 107 -11.11 59.66 45.21
CA LEU A 107 -10.48 58.37 45.52
C LEU A 107 -9.05 58.25 44.98
N LEU A 108 -8.33 59.38 44.90
CA LEU A 108 -6.98 59.50 44.36
C LEU A 108 -6.08 60.19 45.38
N VAL A 109 -4.86 59.69 45.53
CA VAL A 109 -3.91 60.16 46.56
C VAL A 109 -3.26 61.49 46.17
N ASN A 110 -2.86 61.66 44.90
CA ASN A 110 -2.11 62.83 44.42
C ASN A 110 -2.79 63.52 43.23
N VAL A 111 -4.07 63.88 43.36
CA VAL A 111 -4.84 64.52 42.27
C VAL A 111 -4.15 65.76 41.69
N MET A 112 -3.48 66.52 42.55
CA MET A 112 -2.86 67.80 42.21
C MET A 112 -1.60 67.71 41.34
N ARG A 113 -0.99 66.53 41.25
CA ARG A 113 0.26 66.31 40.50
C ARG A 113 0.05 65.50 39.22
N LEU A 114 -1.20 65.29 38.83
CA LEU A 114 -1.53 64.52 37.64
C LEU A 114 -1.18 65.32 36.37
N PRO A 115 -0.48 64.72 35.39
CA PRO A 115 -0.15 65.38 34.15
C PRO A 115 -1.40 65.60 33.28
N ASP A 116 -1.31 66.54 32.35
CA ASP A 116 -2.44 66.98 31.53
C ASP A 116 -2.65 66.05 30.32
N LEU A 117 -2.84 64.77 30.62
CA LEU A 117 -3.06 63.73 29.63
C LEU A 117 -4.55 63.35 29.60
N PRO A 118 -5.16 63.24 28.40
CA PRO A 118 -6.60 62.94 28.27
C PRO A 118 -6.98 61.55 28.81
N LEU A 119 -6.02 60.63 28.89
CA LEU A 119 -6.24 59.28 29.40
C LEU A 119 -4.98 58.76 30.10
N MET A 120 -5.15 58.17 31.29
CA MET A 120 -4.05 57.60 32.07
C MET A 120 -4.46 56.34 32.81
N LEU A 121 -3.56 55.37 32.88
CA LEU A 121 -3.65 54.25 33.81
C LEU A 121 -2.88 54.58 35.08
N LEU A 122 -3.61 54.74 36.19
CA LEU A 122 -3.03 55.00 37.50
C LEU A 122 -2.87 53.68 38.27
N PRO A 123 -1.68 53.38 38.83
CA PRO A 123 -1.46 52.19 39.64
C PRO A 123 -2.15 52.30 41.01
N ALA A 124 -2.32 51.17 41.67
CA ALA A 124 -2.95 51.03 42.99
C ALA A 124 -2.39 52.00 44.05
N LYS A 125 -1.09 52.31 44.01
CA LYS A 125 -0.45 53.25 44.95
C LYS A 125 -0.95 54.69 44.86
N GLU A 126 -1.53 55.08 43.72
CA GLU A 126 -2.08 56.43 43.51
C GLU A 126 -3.56 56.52 43.87
N THR A 127 -4.17 55.44 44.38
CA THR A 127 -5.60 55.36 44.71
C THR A 127 -5.82 55.01 46.18
N VAL A 128 -6.92 55.49 46.75
CA VAL A 128 -7.22 55.31 48.18
C VAL A 128 -7.56 53.85 48.51
N ASN A 129 -8.14 53.12 47.56
CA ASN A 129 -8.57 51.73 47.75
C ASN A 129 -7.54 50.69 47.29
N GLY A 130 -6.33 51.12 46.89
CA GLY A 130 -5.27 50.19 46.48
C GLY A 130 -5.59 49.41 45.22
N LEU A 131 -6.45 49.94 44.34
CA LEU A 131 -6.79 49.34 43.04
C LEU A 131 -6.43 50.29 41.90
N PRO A 132 -5.89 49.80 40.77
CA PRO A 132 -5.62 50.66 39.63
C PRO A 132 -6.91 51.30 39.12
N VAL A 133 -6.81 52.45 38.46
CA VAL A 133 -7.95 53.10 37.82
C VAL A 133 -7.54 53.66 36.48
N LEU A 134 -8.47 53.65 35.53
CA LEU A 134 -8.32 54.40 34.29
C LEU A 134 -8.93 55.78 34.52
N LEU A 135 -8.09 56.81 34.43
CA LEU A 135 -8.50 58.20 34.57
C LEU A 135 -8.68 58.80 33.19
N PHE A 136 -9.89 59.24 32.88
CA PHE A 136 -10.22 60.04 31.71
C PHE A 136 -10.27 61.51 32.13
N GLN A 137 -9.57 62.38 31.41
CA GLN A 137 -9.51 63.81 31.72
C GLN A 137 -9.89 64.67 30.53
N THR A 138 -10.62 65.74 30.80
CA THR A 138 -10.88 66.80 29.83
C THR A 138 -10.58 68.14 30.49
N VAL A 139 -9.86 69.00 29.78
CA VAL A 139 -9.56 70.37 30.21
C VAL A 139 -10.43 71.31 29.38
N VAL A 140 -11.18 72.19 30.06
CA VAL A 140 -12.01 73.23 29.45
C VAL A 140 -11.86 74.50 30.29
N ASP A 141 -11.44 75.59 29.64
CA ASP A 141 -11.09 76.85 30.30
C ASP A 141 -10.09 76.61 31.46
N ASP A 142 -10.36 77.16 32.65
CA ASP A 142 -9.55 76.95 33.88
C ASP A 142 -9.98 75.72 34.71
N SER A 143 -10.87 74.89 34.17
CA SER A 143 -11.39 73.70 34.84
C SER A 143 -10.91 72.39 34.21
N ARG A 144 -10.49 71.46 35.06
CA ARG A 144 -10.10 70.10 34.68
C ARG A 144 -11.10 69.11 35.27
N ILE A 145 -11.77 68.39 34.39
CA ILE A 145 -12.71 67.34 34.77
C ILE A 145 -11.96 66.01 34.73
N GLY A 146 -11.99 65.28 35.83
CA GLY A 146 -11.43 63.94 35.95
C GLY A 146 -12.52 62.91 36.23
N ILE A 147 -12.47 61.80 35.52
CA ILE A 147 -13.42 60.69 35.67
C ILE A 147 -12.62 59.41 35.84
N THR A 148 -12.83 58.71 36.95
CA THR A 148 -12.16 57.44 37.23
C THR A 148 -13.05 56.26 36.87
N VAL A 149 -12.51 55.30 36.13
CA VAL A 149 -13.14 54.01 35.82
C VAL A 149 -12.53 52.91 36.70
N SER A 150 -13.38 52.02 37.21
CA SER A 150 -13.02 50.87 38.04
C SER A 150 -12.12 49.85 37.33
N ASP A 151 -11.12 49.29 38.03
CA ASP A 151 -10.30 48.19 37.49
C ASP A 151 -11.12 46.97 37.09
N ARG A 152 -12.14 46.61 37.88
CA ARG A 152 -12.99 45.43 37.60
C ARG A 152 -13.60 45.49 36.21
N HIS A 153 -14.17 46.63 35.84
CA HIS A 153 -14.82 46.83 34.56
C HIS A 153 -13.84 46.81 33.38
N ILE A 154 -12.63 47.33 33.58
CA ILE A 154 -11.55 47.24 32.58
C ILE A 154 -11.14 45.78 32.41
N ARG A 155 -10.99 45.03 33.50
CA ARG A 155 -10.66 43.60 33.46
C ARG A 155 -11.76 42.77 32.81
N ASP A 156 -13.02 43.08 33.08
CA ASP A 156 -14.17 42.44 32.42
C ASP A 156 -14.15 42.69 30.90
N ALA A 157 -13.82 43.93 30.48
CA ALA A 157 -13.68 44.27 29.07
C ALA A 157 -12.50 43.55 28.38
N LEU A 158 -11.42 43.28 29.11
CA LEU A 158 -10.26 42.50 28.66
C LEU A 158 -10.52 40.98 28.70
N GLY A 159 -11.47 40.53 29.52
CA GLY A 159 -11.73 39.14 29.91
C GLY A 159 -12.47 38.30 28.89
N ILE A 160 -12.07 38.34 27.62
CA ILE A 160 -12.64 37.49 26.58
C ILE A 160 -12.10 36.06 26.73
N SER A 161 -13.00 35.08 26.79
CA SER A 161 -12.66 33.65 26.89
C SER A 161 -12.17 33.08 25.54
N ILE A 162 -11.00 33.52 25.09
CA ILE A 162 -10.26 32.88 24.00
C ILE A 162 -9.06 32.17 24.62
N LYS A 163 -9.00 30.85 24.40
CA LYS A 163 -7.97 29.99 24.99
C LYS A 163 -6.57 30.43 24.52
N ASP A 164 -5.63 30.48 25.47
CA ASP A 164 -4.22 30.82 25.25
C ASP A 164 -3.96 32.23 24.69
N VAL A 165 -4.95 33.14 24.77
CA VAL A 165 -4.81 34.55 24.39
C VAL A 165 -5.03 35.44 25.61
N SER A 166 -4.12 36.39 25.80
CA SER A 166 -4.15 37.37 26.88
C SER A 166 -4.19 38.76 26.30
N TYR A 167 -5.16 39.58 26.74
CA TYR A 167 -5.30 40.97 26.34
C TYR A 167 -4.79 41.90 27.44
N ARG A 168 -4.10 42.97 27.04
CA ARG A 168 -3.64 44.03 27.94
C ARG A 168 -4.04 45.38 27.37
N LEU A 169 -4.58 46.24 28.22
CA LEU A 169 -4.82 47.64 27.91
C LEU A 169 -3.50 48.41 28.05
N ARG A 170 -3.11 49.16 27.04
CA ARG A 170 -1.96 50.06 27.06
C ARG A 170 -2.41 51.50 26.88
N VAL A 171 -2.00 52.37 27.81
CA VAL A 171 -2.21 53.82 27.76
C VAL A 171 -0.85 54.50 27.96
N GLY A 172 -0.35 55.17 26.92
CA GLY A 172 1.03 55.67 26.91
C GLY A 172 2.04 54.54 27.16
N ASP A 173 2.84 54.68 28.21
CA ASP A 173 3.85 53.71 28.64
C ASP A 173 3.41 52.82 29.80
N THR A 174 2.13 52.83 30.15
CA THR A 174 1.55 51.98 31.19
C THR A 174 0.67 50.90 30.58
N VAL A 175 0.74 49.68 31.11
CA VAL A 175 -0.09 48.54 30.73
C VAL A 175 -0.85 47.97 31.91
N LEU A 176 -2.07 47.50 31.65
CA LEU A 176 -2.91 46.78 32.60
C LEU A 176 -3.41 45.49 31.96
N GLY A 177 -3.08 44.35 32.57
CA GLY A 177 -3.57 43.03 32.14
C GLY A 177 -4.78 42.55 32.92
N LEU A 178 -5.18 41.29 32.69
CA LEU A 178 -6.26 40.64 33.44
C LEU A 178 -5.97 40.51 34.94
N SER A 179 -4.70 40.32 35.31
CA SER A 179 -4.21 40.26 36.68
C SER A 179 -3.06 41.25 36.91
N GLY A 180 -2.81 41.61 38.17
CA GLY A 180 -1.74 42.54 38.56
C GLY A 180 -2.11 44.02 38.47
N ASP A 181 -1.20 44.89 38.91
CA ASP A 181 -1.35 46.35 38.91
C ASP A 181 -0.94 47.00 37.57
N ALA A 182 -1.21 48.28 37.40
CA ALA A 182 -0.74 49.06 36.25
C ALA A 182 0.79 49.17 36.29
N ALA A 183 1.46 48.66 35.26
CA ALA A 183 2.91 48.55 35.19
C ALA A 183 3.49 49.25 33.97
N GLN A 184 4.75 49.69 34.04
CA GLN A 184 5.45 50.26 32.90
C GLN A 184 5.69 49.21 31.81
N VAL A 185 5.60 49.61 30.54
CA VAL A 185 5.80 48.73 29.39
C VAL A 185 7.21 48.14 29.42
N ASN A 186 7.29 46.82 29.45
CA ASN A 186 8.53 46.10 29.22
C ASN A 186 8.65 45.75 27.72
N ASN A 187 9.43 46.53 26.97
CA ASN A 187 9.64 46.37 25.51
C ASN A 187 10.40 45.08 25.10
N LYS A 188 10.68 44.15 26.03
CA LYS A 188 11.38 42.88 25.73
C LYS A 188 10.52 41.84 24.99
N GLY A 189 9.21 42.05 24.83
CA GLY A 189 8.31 41.11 24.15
C GLY A 189 8.28 41.26 22.63
N LYS A 190 9.07 40.47 21.88
CA LYS A 190 9.13 40.53 20.40
C LYS A 190 7.90 39.98 19.64
N HIS A 191 6.89 39.44 20.31
CA HIS A 191 5.77 38.71 19.67
C HIS A 191 4.40 39.13 20.20
N VAL A 192 4.15 40.44 20.22
CA VAL A 192 2.89 41.03 20.69
C VAL A 192 2.22 41.74 19.52
N GLY A 193 0.97 41.38 19.23
CA GLY A 193 0.10 42.14 18.35
C GLY A 193 -0.45 43.37 19.08
N ARG A 194 -0.58 44.49 18.37
CA ARG A 194 -1.15 45.72 18.92
C ARG A 194 -2.27 46.21 18.02
N LEU A 195 -3.38 46.60 18.64
CA LEU A 195 -4.50 47.25 17.97
C LEU A 195 -4.76 48.61 18.63
N GLU A 196 -4.59 49.69 17.88
CA GLU A 196 -4.82 51.05 18.35
C GLU A 196 -6.31 51.41 18.27
N ALA A 197 -6.83 52.06 19.31
CA ALA A 197 -8.17 52.62 19.29
C ALA A 197 -8.19 53.92 18.48
N LYS A 198 -9.29 54.16 17.75
CA LYS A 198 -9.42 55.34 16.88
C LYS A 198 -9.81 56.60 17.64
N ASP A 199 -10.71 56.46 18.61
CA ASP A 199 -11.39 57.59 19.25
C ASP A 199 -10.71 58.05 20.55
N TYR A 200 -9.81 57.22 21.09
CA TYR A 200 -9.14 57.46 22.38
C TYR A 200 -7.67 57.02 22.32
N PRO A 201 -6.77 57.66 23.09
CA PRO A 201 -5.33 57.40 23.04
C PRO A 201 -4.93 56.17 23.88
N TYR A 202 -5.45 55.00 23.50
CA TYR A 202 -5.06 53.71 24.04
C TYR A 202 -4.88 52.65 22.95
N SER A 203 -4.23 51.55 23.29
CA SER A 203 -4.14 50.37 22.43
C SER A 203 -4.36 49.09 23.22
N ILE A 204 -4.79 48.03 22.54
CA ILE A 204 -4.89 46.68 23.10
C ILE A 204 -3.73 45.85 22.58
N GLU A 205 -2.95 45.30 23.51
CA GLU A 205 -1.88 44.36 23.23
C GLU A 205 -2.35 42.92 23.45
N TYR A 206 -1.96 42.01 22.56
CA TYR A 206 -2.28 40.58 22.64
C TYR A 206 -1.10 39.71 22.19
N ASN A 207 -0.97 38.50 22.72
CA ASN A 207 0.07 37.56 22.30
C ASN A 207 -0.30 36.85 20.99
N TYR A 208 0.67 36.70 20.09
CA TYR A 208 0.48 35.83 18.91
C TYR A 208 0.49 34.35 19.32
N PRO A 209 -0.36 33.51 18.71
CA PRO A 209 -0.27 32.08 18.93
C PRO A 209 1.03 31.52 18.34
N PRO A 210 1.65 30.50 18.98
CA PRO A 210 2.86 29.89 18.45
C PRO A 210 2.59 29.23 17.09
N LEU A 211 3.62 29.28 16.22
CA LEU A 211 3.56 28.68 14.88
C LEU A 211 3.22 27.19 14.94
N PHE A 212 3.76 26.47 15.93
CA PHE A 212 3.49 25.06 16.15
C PHE A 212 2.96 24.81 17.57
N SER A 213 1.88 24.04 17.68
CA SER A 213 1.32 23.62 18.97
C SER A 213 0.70 22.24 18.85
N VAL A 214 1.32 21.25 19.50
CA VAL A 214 0.81 19.86 19.54
C VAL A 214 -0.57 19.80 20.18
N GLN A 215 -0.78 20.56 21.25
CA GLN A 215 -2.06 20.60 21.96
C GLN A 215 -3.18 21.14 21.05
N ARG A 216 -2.90 22.13 20.20
CA ARG A 216 -3.85 22.65 19.21
C ARG A 216 -4.15 21.63 18.11
N LEU A 217 -3.11 20.98 17.59
CA LEU A 217 -3.26 19.92 16.58
C LEU A 217 -4.15 18.78 17.07
N ILE A 218 -4.01 18.36 18.33
CA ILE A 218 -4.83 17.29 18.89
C ILE A 218 -6.24 17.81 19.21
N SER A 219 -6.37 18.94 19.90
CA SER A 219 -7.68 19.39 20.39
C SER A 219 -8.61 19.91 19.29
N GLN A 220 -8.06 20.52 18.24
CA GLN A 220 -8.84 21.10 17.13
C GLN A 220 -8.71 20.31 15.82
N GLY A 221 -7.70 19.44 15.70
CA GLY A 221 -7.37 18.74 14.46
C GLY A 221 -7.44 17.21 14.52
N ALA A 222 -7.80 16.60 15.66
CA ALA A 222 -7.80 15.13 15.84
C ALA A 222 -8.53 14.36 14.73
N GLY A 223 -9.73 14.81 14.33
CA GLY A 223 -10.49 14.16 13.26
C GLY A 223 -9.76 14.20 11.90
N ILE A 224 -9.15 15.32 11.56
CA ILE A 224 -8.38 15.48 10.31
C ILE A 224 -7.08 14.66 10.37
N LEU A 225 -6.41 14.60 11.53
CA LEU A 225 -5.23 13.76 11.73
C LEU A 225 -5.55 12.27 11.50
N PHE A 226 -6.66 11.79 12.05
CA PHE A 226 -7.12 10.42 11.82
C PHE A 226 -7.42 10.17 10.34
N PHE A 227 -8.10 11.09 9.68
CA PHE A 227 -8.39 11.00 8.25
C PHE A 227 -7.11 10.96 7.39
N LEU A 228 -6.14 11.84 7.68
CA LEU A 228 -4.84 11.86 6.99
C LEU A 228 -4.08 10.54 7.17
N LEU A 229 -4.11 9.95 8.36
CA LEU A 229 -3.50 8.64 8.63
C LEU A 229 -4.17 7.55 7.80
N LEU A 230 -5.50 7.54 7.74
CA LEU A 230 -6.28 6.56 6.98
C LEU A 230 -5.96 6.64 5.48
N VAL A 231 -5.95 7.85 4.92
CA VAL A 231 -5.60 8.09 3.51
C VAL A 231 -4.16 7.66 3.20
N ALA A 232 -3.20 7.98 4.08
CA ALA A 232 -1.81 7.57 3.91
C ALA A 232 -1.67 6.04 3.92
N CYS A 233 -2.35 5.35 4.84
CA CYS A 233 -2.36 3.88 4.92
C CYS A 233 -3.00 3.23 3.67
N LEU A 234 -4.16 3.73 3.23
CA LEU A 234 -4.81 3.24 2.00
C LEU A 234 -3.93 3.46 0.77
N GLY A 235 -3.29 4.62 0.66
CA GLY A 235 -2.35 4.93 -0.42
C GLY A 235 -1.15 3.98 -0.45
N ALA A 236 -0.54 3.70 0.71
CA ALA A 236 0.53 2.71 0.83
C ALA A 236 0.08 1.31 0.43
N TYR A 237 -1.11 0.89 0.87
CA TYR A 237 -1.65 -0.43 0.50
C TYR A 237 -1.87 -0.56 -1.01
N ALA A 238 -2.47 0.45 -1.64
CA ALA A 238 -2.68 0.48 -3.08
C ALA A 238 -1.36 0.43 -3.86
N LEU A 239 -0.37 1.23 -3.45
CA LEU A 239 0.94 1.25 -4.08
C LEU A 239 1.70 -0.08 -3.89
N TYR A 240 1.63 -0.67 -2.71
CA TYR A 240 2.19 -2.00 -2.44
C TYR A 240 1.58 -3.05 -3.39
N LYS A 241 0.25 -3.06 -3.53
CA LYS A 241 -0.44 -3.99 -4.43
C LYS A 241 -0.06 -3.78 -5.89
N TYR A 242 0.08 -2.53 -6.33
CA TYR A 242 0.51 -2.20 -7.68
C TYR A 242 1.94 -2.67 -7.97
N LEU A 243 2.88 -2.40 -7.06
CA LEU A 243 4.28 -2.81 -7.18
C LEU A 243 4.48 -4.34 -7.08
N ASN A 244 3.55 -5.05 -6.43
CA ASN A 244 3.56 -6.49 -6.28
C ASN A 244 2.57 -7.21 -7.20
N LYS A 245 2.12 -6.57 -8.29
CA LYS A 245 1.26 -7.23 -9.25
C LYS A 245 2.00 -8.43 -9.86
N SER A 246 1.61 -9.65 -9.49
CA SER A 246 2.15 -10.88 -10.05
C SER A 246 1.85 -10.93 -11.54
N THR A 247 2.86 -11.32 -12.33
CA THR A 247 2.67 -11.67 -13.74
C THR A 247 1.63 -12.78 -13.83
N PRO A 248 0.60 -12.67 -14.69
CA PRO A 248 -0.34 -13.76 -14.92
C PRO A 248 0.39 -15.08 -15.21
N PRO A 249 -0.10 -16.24 -14.73
CA PRO A 249 0.56 -17.52 -14.95
C PRO A 249 0.87 -17.81 -16.42
N GLU A 250 -0.03 -17.44 -17.32
CA GLU A 250 0.09 -17.58 -18.77
C GLU A 250 1.26 -16.76 -19.32
N GLU A 251 1.35 -15.48 -18.96
CA GLU A 251 2.45 -14.60 -19.37
C GLU A 251 3.79 -15.07 -18.78
N SER A 252 3.77 -15.60 -17.55
CA SER A 252 4.96 -16.20 -16.94
C SER A 252 5.43 -17.45 -17.71
N LEU A 253 4.51 -18.33 -18.08
CA LEU A 253 4.81 -19.54 -18.86
C LEU A 253 5.30 -19.20 -20.27
N GLN A 254 4.65 -18.26 -20.95
CA GLN A 254 5.08 -17.78 -22.27
C GLN A 254 6.50 -17.22 -22.24
N ARG A 255 6.83 -16.40 -21.23
CA ARG A 255 8.20 -15.90 -21.02
C ARG A 255 9.19 -17.03 -20.74
N ALA A 256 8.80 -18.04 -19.97
CA ALA A 256 9.65 -19.19 -19.66
C ALA A 256 9.97 -20.01 -20.92
N ILE A 257 8.98 -20.25 -21.79
CA ILE A 257 9.18 -20.92 -23.08
C ILE A 257 10.15 -20.12 -23.95
N ALA A 258 9.94 -18.80 -24.09
CA ALA A 258 10.80 -17.93 -24.90
C ALA A 258 12.25 -17.85 -24.40
N LYS A 259 12.47 -18.04 -23.09
CA LYS A 259 13.80 -18.04 -22.47
C LYS A 259 14.47 -19.43 -22.44
N GLY A 260 13.81 -20.48 -22.92
CA GLY A 260 14.32 -21.85 -22.81
C GLY A 260 14.39 -22.35 -21.36
N GLU A 261 13.53 -21.85 -20.48
CA GLU A 261 13.44 -22.31 -19.07
C GLU A 261 12.66 -23.62 -18.95
N ILE A 262 11.87 -23.99 -19.96
CA ILE A 262 11.28 -25.32 -20.10
C ILE A 262 12.31 -26.21 -20.80
N ILE A 263 12.92 -27.11 -20.04
CA ILE A 263 14.04 -27.94 -20.50
C ILE A 263 13.66 -29.41 -20.58
N PRO A 264 14.28 -30.19 -21.49
CA PRO A 264 14.06 -31.63 -21.57
C PRO A 264 14.75 -32.36 -20.42
N PHE A 265 13.98 -33.21 -19.76
CA PHE A 265 14.48 -34.35 -19.01
C PHE A 265 14.21 -35.61 -19.82
N TYR A 266 14.99 -36.64 -19.58
CA TYR A 266 14.95 -37.89 -20.31
C TYR A 266 14.62 -39.01 -19.34
N GLN A 267 13.53 -39.71 -19.58
CA GLN A 267 13.19 -40.93 -18.86
C GLN A 267 13.72 -42.13 -19.66
N PRO A 268 14.72 -42.86 -19.14
CA PRO A 268 15.26 -44.03 -19.82
C PRO A 268 14.23 -45.15 -20.04
N VAL A 269 14.10 -45.61 -21.28
CA VAL A 269 13.37 -46.83 -21.64
C VAL A 269 14.39 -47.95 -21.84
N VAL A 270 14.22 -49.03 -21.10
CA VAL A 270 15.16 -50.16 -21.10
C VAL A 270 14.52 -51.44 -21.63
N ASN A 271 15.36 -52.36 -22.09
CA ASN A 271 14.98 -53.75 -22.25
C ASN A 271 14.86 -54.38 -20.85
N GLY A 272 13.67 -54.82 -20.46
CA GLY A 272 13.41 -55.37 -19.12
C GLY A 272 14.20 -56.65 -18.79
N ARG A 273 14.59 -57.44 -19.80
CA ARG A 273 15.40 -58.66 -19.60
C ARG A 273 16.89 -58.39 -19.55
N GLU A 274 17.38 -57.47 -20.37
CA GLU A 274 18.82 -57.20 -20.48
C GLU A 274 19.28 -56.04 -19.59
N GLY A 275 18.37 -55.19 -19.14
CA GLY A 275 18.68 -53.91 -18.49
C GLY A 275 19.39 -52.90 -19.40
N THR A 276 19.42 -53.16 -20.72
CA THR A 276 20.10 -52.32 -21.71
C THR A 276 19.20 -51.14 -22.09
N LEU A 277 19.79 -49.97 -22.28
CA LEU A 277 19.07 -48.78 -22.70
C LEU A 277 18.63 -48.92 -24.17
N ARG A 278 17.35 -48.69 -24.46
CA ARG A 278 16.75 -48.78 -25.80
C ARG A 278 16.21 -47.45 -26.31
N GLY A 279 15.90 -46.53 -25.42
CA GLY A 279 15.44 -45.21 -25.79
C GLY A 279 15.26 -44.28 -24.60
N VAL A 280 14.66 -43.14 -24.87
CA VAL A 280 14.21 -42.18 -23.87
C VAL A 280 12.86 -41.61 -24.24
N GLU A 281 12.03 -41.39 -23.23
CA GLU A 281 10.91 -40.47 -23.31
C GLU A 281 11.38 -39.08 -22.88
N VAL A 282 11.04 -38.06 -23.67
CA VAL A 282 11.33 -36.66 -23.36
C VAL A 282 10.21 -36.07 -22.52
N LEU A 283 10.56 -35.65 -21.32
CA LEU A 283 9.66 -35.03 -20.36
C LEU A 283 10.05 -33.57 -20.14
N ALA A 284 9.09 -32.66 -20.29
CA ALA A 284 9.31 -31.26 -19.95
C ALA A 284 9.59 -31.10 -18.46
N ARG A 285 10.48 -30.17 -18.08
CA ARG A 285 10.66 -29.67 -16.71
C ARG A 285 10.87 -28.17 -16.76
N TRP A 286 10.12 -27.42 -15.94
CA TRP A 286 10.31 -25.98 -15.87
C TRP A 286 11.36 -25.65 -14.81
N LYS A 287 12.54 -25.24 -15.26
CA LYS A 287 13.63 -24.76 -14.40
C LYS A 287 13.44 -23.27 -14.09
N HIS A 288 12.55 -22.99 -13.14
CA HIS A 288 12.22 -21.61 -12.78
C HIS A 288 13.36 -20.95 -11.96
N PRO A 289 13.81 -19.72 -12.30
CA PRO A 289 14.98 -19.08 -11.70
C PRO A 289 14.95 -18.94 -10.16
N LYS A 290 13.75 -18.74 -9.59
CA LYS A 290 13.53 -18.59 -8.14
C LYS A 290 12.97 -19.82 -7.42
N ALA A 291 11.99 -20.50 -8.02
CA ALA A 291 11.28 -21.63 -7.42
C ALA A 291 11.96 -22.99 -7.65
N GLY A 292 13.01 -23.05 -8.47
CA GLY A 292 13.64 -24.32 -8.85
C GLY A 292 12.80 -25.08 -9.88
N TYR A 293 12.80 -26.41 -9.79
CA TYR A 293 12.05 -27.24 -10.73
C TYR A 293 10.56 -27.25 -10.39
N ILE A 294 9.74 -26.79 -11.33
CA ILE A 294 8.28 -26.86 -11.26
C ILE A 294 7.81 -28.11 -12.01
N SER A 295 6.88 -28.85 -11.39
CA SER A 295 6.32 -30.08 -11.93
C SER A 295 5.50 -29.82 -13.21
N PRO A 296 5.57 -30.70 -14.24
CA PRO A 296 4.72 -30.64 -15.43
C PRO A 296 3.23 -30.61 -15.10
N ALA A 297 2.81 -31.36 -14.08
CA ALA A 297 1.42 -31.38 -13.63
C ALA A 297 0.90 -29.98 -13.23
N SER A 298 1.80 -29.04 -12.92
CA SER A 298 1.44 -27.66 -12.56
C SER A 298 1.35 -26.71 -13.75
N PHE A 299 2.02 -26.99 -14.88
CA PHE A 299 2.08 -26.04 -16.01
C PHE A 299 1.61 -26.60 -17.36
N ILE A 300 1.60 -27.93 -17.56
CA ILE A 300 1.09 -28.54 -18.80
C ILE A 300 -0.41 -28.28 -18.98
N PRO A 301 -1.29 -28.47 -17.97
CA PRO A 301 -2.71 -28.13 -18.12
C PRO A 301 -2.96 -26.65 -18.44
N LEU A 302 -2.10 -25.77 -17.91
CA LEU A 302 -2.13 -24.35 -18.24
C LEU A 302 -1.68 -24.10 -19.68
N ALA A 303 -0.62 -24.80 -20.14
CA ALA A 303 -0.11 -24.70 -21.50
C ALA A 303 -1.15 -25.14 -22.52
N GLU A 304 -1.85 -26.24 -22.27
CA GLU A 304 -2.94 -26.77 -23.11
C GLU A 304 -4.08 -25.76 -23.20
N LYS A 305 -4.64 -25.34 -22.05
CA LYS A 305 -5.75 -24.39 -22.00
C LYS A 305 -5.45 -23.03 -22.64
N SER A 306 -4.20 -22.58 -22.59
CA SER A 306 -3.76 -21.29 -23.15
C SER A 306 -3.22 -21.39 -24.57
N GLY A 307 -3.18 -22.58 -25.17
CA GLY A 307 -2.57 -22.83 -26.49
C GLY A 307 -1.04 -22.70 -26.50
N LEU A 308 -0.40 -22.53 -25.34
CA LEU A 308 1.06 -22.49 -25.19
C LEU A 308 1.72 -23.87 -25.26
N ILE A 309 0.95 -24.96 -25.28
CA ILE A 309 1.50 -26.32 -25.41
C ILE A 309 2.25 -26.51 -26.74
N VAL A 310 1.73 -25.96 -27.84
CA VAL A 310 2.38 -26.02 -29.16
C VAL A 310 3.75 -25.33 -29.18
N PRO A 311 3.89 -24.04 -28.82
CA PRO A 311 5.21 -23.39 -28.77
C PRO A 311 6.14 -24.01 -27.72
N LEU A 312 5.60 -24.58 -26.64
CA LEU A 312 6.38 -25.33 -25.66
C LEU A 312 7.01 -26.58 -26.28
N THR A 313 6.21 -27.42 -26.93
CA THR A 313 6.67 -28.66 -27.57
C THR A 313 7.67 -28.36 -28.69
N ARG A 314 7.43 -27.33 -29.51
CA ARG A 314 8.41 -26.88 -30.53
C ARG A 314 9.75 -26.47 -29.91
N SER A 315 9.72 -25.72 -28.80
CA SER A 315 10.94 -25.33 -28.07
C SER A 315 11.66 -26.56 -27.51
N LEU A 316 10.90 -27.54 -26.99
CA LEU A 316 11.44 -28.79 -26.46
C LEU A 316 12.10 -29.63 -27.57
N MET A 317 11.42 -29.82 -28.71
CA MET A 317 11.94 -30.50 -29.90
C MET A 317 13.27 -29.89 -30.36
N ALA A 318 13.36 -28.55 -30.44
CA ALA A 318 14.59 -27.88 -30.84
C ALA A 318 15.76 -28.16 -29.87
N GLN A 319 15.48 -28.19 -28.57
CA GLN A 319 16.48 -28.53 -27.55
C GLN A 319 16.91 -30.01 -27.63
N VAL A 320 15.96 -30.93 -27.85
CA VAL A 320 16.22 -32.36 -27.97
C VAL A 320 17.13 -32.67 -29.16
N VAL A 321 16.88 -32.07 -30.33
CA VAL A 321 17.76 -32.22 -31.50
C VAL A 321 19.21 -31.87 -31.15
N ILE A 322 19.42 -30.70 -30.52
CA ILE A 322 20.75 -30.23 -30.15
C ILE A 322 21.42 -31.23 -29.21
N GLN A 323 20.69 -31.70 -28.20
CA GLN A 323 21.21 -32.60 -27.18
C GLN A 323 21.50 -34.00 -27.72
N MET A 324 20.58 -34.59 -28.49
CA MET A 324 20.77 -35.93 -29.09
C MET A 324 21.87 -35.94 -30.15
N ASN A 325 22.00 -34.90 -30.98
CA ASN A 325 23.10 -34.80 -31.95
C ASN A 325 24.45 -34.75 -31.24
N ALA A 326 24.57 -34.04 -30.11
CA ALA A 326 25.80 -33.98 -29.33
C ALA A 326 26.29 -35.34 -28.81
N ILE A 327 25.39 -36.34 -28.75
CA ILE A 327 25.69 -37.71 -28.27
C ILE A 327 25.42 -38.78 -29.34
N SER A 328 25.24 -38.39 -30.61
CA SER A 328 24.77 -39.25 -31.70
C SER A 328 25.59 -40.54 -31.84
N SER A 329 26.91 -40.44 -31.75
CA SER A 329 27.86 -41.57 -31.82
C SER A 329 27.84 -42.53 -30.62
N LYS A 330 27.17 -42.15 -29.53
CA LYS A 330 27.07 -42.94 -28.29
C LYS A 330 25.71 -43.62 -28.14
N LEU A 331 24.72 -43.22 -28.93
CA LEU A 331 23.41 -43.85 -28.89
C LEU A 331 23.50 -45.31 -29.41
N PRO A 332 22.75 -46.25 -28.84
CA PRO A 332 22.52 -47.57 -29.45
C PRO A 332 21.92 -47.46 -30.86
N GLU A 333 22.08 -48.51 -31.67
CA GLU A 333 21.36 -48.64 -32.95
C GLU A 333 19.86 -48.76 -32.71
N GLY A 334 19.04 -48.09 -33.53
CA GLY A 334 17.60 -48.09 -33.37
C GLY A 334 17.11 -47.38 -32.11
N PHE A 335 17.88 -46.42 -31.58
CA PHE A 335 17.53 -45.75 -30.32
C PHE A 335 16.21 -44.97 -30.43
N HIS A 336 15.32 -45.18 -29.46
CA HIS A 336 14.02 -44.53 -29.46
C HIS A 336 14.09 -43.16 -28.79
N VAL A 337 13.45 -42.16 -29.39
CA VAL A 337 13.28 -40.83 -28.81
C VAL A 337 11.81 -40.45 -28.89
N GLY A 338 11.11 -40.60 -27.76
CA GLY A 338 9.69 -40.29 -27.63
C GLY A 338 9.45 -38.84 -27.22
N ILE A 339 8.51 -38.18 -27.88
CA ILE A 339 8.01 -36.85 -27.49
C ILE A 339 6.50 -36.91 -27.37
N ASN A 340 5.99 -36.37 -26.27
CA ASN A 340 4.57 -36.18 -26.02
C ASN A 340 3.98 -35.03 -26.84
N PHE A 341 2.89 -35.30 -27.54
CA PHE A 341 2.12 -34.32 -28.30
C PHE A 341 0.67 -34.31 -27.82
N SER A 342 0.16 -33.10 -27.54
CA SER A 342 -1.25 -32.90 -27.22
C SER A 342 -2.11 -33.02 -28.47
N ALA A 343 -3.39 -33.36 -28.30
CA ALA A 343 -4.36 -33.40 -29.40
C ALA A 343 -4.40 -32.06 -30.16
N SER A 344 -4.35 -30.95 -29.42
CA SER A 344 -4.27 -29.60 -29.96
C SER A 344 -3.03 -29.32 -30.84
N HIS A 345 -1.88 -29.95 -30.59
CA HIS A 345 -0.70 -29.82 -31.46
C HIS A 345 -0.85 -30.70 -32.70
N ILE A 346 -1.31 -31.94 -32.54
CA ILE A 346 -1.49 -32.87 -33.66
C ILE A 346 -2.49 -32.32 -34.68
N ALA A 347 -3.56 -31.66 -34.23
CA ALA A 347 -4.55 -31.03 -35.09
C ALA A 347 -4.05 -29.78 -35.85
N MET A 348 -2.82 -29.31 -35.62
CA MET A 348 -2.28 -28.16 -36.34
C MET A 348 -1.96 -28.53 -37.79
N PRO A 349 -2.34 -27.68 -38.77
CA PRO A 349 -2.00 -27.93 -40.19
C PRO A 349 -0.49 -28.05 -40.44
N THR A 350 0.33 -27.46 -39.58
CA THR A 350 1.80 -27.48 -39.68
C THR A 350 2.45 -28.67 -38.98
N PHE A 351 1.67 -29.55 -38.34
CA PHE A 351 2.20 -30.65 -37.52
C PHE A 351 3.10 -31.61 -38.32
N MET A 352 2.65 -32.04 -39.50
CA MET A 352 3.42 -32.93 -40.37
C MET A 352 4.78 -32.32 -40.72
N ASP A 353 4.78 -31.08 -41.21
CA ASP A 353 6.00 -30.36 -41.61
C ASP A 353 6.95 -30.16 -40.44
N GLU A 354 6.41 -29.89 -39.24
CA GLU A 354 7.20 -29.76 -38.01
C GLU A 354 7.89 -31.06 -37.63
N CYS A 355 7.19 -32.19 -37.70
CA CYS A 355 7.77 -33.51 -37.44
C CYS A 355 8.83 -33.85 -38.49
N LEU A 356 8.54 -33.68 -39.78
CA LEU A 356 9.52 -33.95 -40.84
C LEU A 356 10.78 -33.07 -40.70
N ASN A 357 10.61 -31.80 -40.34
CA ASN A 357 11.72 -30.89 -40.05
C ASN A 357 12.47 -31.29 -38.77
N TYR A 358 11.79 -31.79 -37.75
CA TYR A 358 12.43 -32.33 -36.56
C TYR A 358 13.32 -33.53 -36.90
N LYS A 359 12.80 -34.49 -37.69
CA LYS A 359 13.55 -35.66 -38.17
C LYS A 359 14.76 -35.28 -39.03
N SER A 360 14.58 -34.33 -39.95
CA SER A 360 15.65 -33.96 -40.89
C SER A 360 16.90 -33.39 -40.18
N ARG A 361 16.70 -32.75 -39.02
CA ARG A 361 17.78 -32.12 -38.23
C ARG A 361 18.60 -33.08 -37.39
N PHE A 362 18.22 -34.35 -37.28
CA PHE A 362 19.07 -35.36 -36.65
C PHE A 362 20.19 -35.78 -37.59
N GLU A 363 21.42 -35.81 -37.06
CA GLU A 363 22.59 -36.31 -37.80
C GLU A 363 22.48 -37.82 -38.04
N ARG A 364 22.01 -38.54 -37.02
CA ARG A 364 21.81 -39.98 -37.02
C ARG A 364 20.48 -40.35 -37.68
N LYS A 365 20.49 -41.31 -38.61
CA LYS A 365 19.31 -41.66 -39.44
C LYS A 365 18.57 -42.92 -39.01
N ASP A 366 19.17 -43.75 -38.16
CA ASP A 366 18.58 -44.96 -37.57
C ASP A 366 17.90 -44.70 -36.22
N LEU A 367 17.58 -43.44 -35.89
CA LEU A 367 16.77 -43.14 -34.69
C LEU A 367 15.31 -43.51 -34.94
N ASN A 368 14.69 -44.18 -33.96
CA ASN A 368 13.25 -44.39 -33.95
C ASN A 368 12.58 -43.21 -33.24
N LEU A 369 12.05 -42.25 -34.00
CA LEU A 369 11.37 -41.09 -33.44
C LEU A 369 9.91 -41.47 -33.16
N VAL A 370 9.51 -41.38 -31.89
CA VAL A 370 8.19 -41.81 -31.43
C VAL A 370 7.33 -40.59 -31.12
N ILE A 371 6.16 -40.53 -31.76
CA ILE A 371 5.11 -39.55 -31.48
C ILE A 371 4.21 -40.17 -30.42
N GLU A 372 4.28 -39.64 -29.20
CA GLU A 372 3.44 -40.11 -28.09
C GLU A 372 2.18 -39.25 -28.03
N VAL A 373 1.06 -39.86 -28.38
CA VAL A 373 -0.27 -39.22 -28.40
C VAL A 373 -0.89 -39.37 -27.03
N THR A 374 -1.15 -38.26 -26.35
CA THR A 374 -1.72 -38.27 -24.99
C THR A 374 -3.24 -38.45 -25.01
N GLU A 375 -3.81 -39.26 -24.12
CA GLU A 375 -5.27 -39.42 -23.96
C GLU A 375 -5.98 -38.31 -23.14
N ARG A 376 -5.26 -37.25 -22.74
CA ARG A 376 -5.78 -36.19 -21.84
C ARG A 376 -6.79 -35.26 -22.50
N GLU A 377 -6.61 -34.99 -23.79
CA GLU A 377 -7.55 -34.26 -24.62
C GLU A 377 -8.12 -35.23 -25.66
N PRO A 378 -9.42 -35.16 -25.99
CA PRO A 378 -9.97 -36.01 -27.03
C PRO A 378 -9.35 -35.62 -28.38
N LEU A 379 -8.81 -36.62 -29.06
CA LEU A 379 -8.37 -36.50 -30.44
C LEU A 379 -9.57 -36.70 -31.36
N ASP A 380 -9.87 -35.69 -32.18
CA ASP A 380 -10.93 -35.77 -33.19
C ASP A 380 -10.40 -36.55 -34.40
N ILE A 381 -10.89 -37.78 -34.58
CA ILE A 381 -10.47 -38.64 -35.68
C ILE A 381 -11.28 -38.29 -36.92
N ASP A 382 -10.65 -37.48 -37.78
CA ASP A 382 -11.11 -37.24 -39.13
C ASP A 382 -10.15 -37.83 -40.18
N GLU A 383 -10.56 -37.81 -41.44
CA GLU A 383 -9.73 -38.32 -42.55
C GLU A 383 -8.38 -37.60 -42.64
N HIS A 384 -8.31 -36.32 -42.24
CA HIS A 384 -7.09 -35.53 -42.30
C HIS A 384 -6.06 -36.00 -41.27
N LEU A 385 -6.49 -36.23 -40.03
CA LEU A 385 -5.64 -36.75 -38.97
C LEU A 385 -5.08 -38.13 -39.33
N VAL A 386 -5.96 -39.05 -39.76
CA VAL A 386 -5.58 -40.40 -40.16
C VAL A 386 -4.53 -40.33 -41.27
N HIS A 387 -4.76 -39.49 -42.28
CA HIS A 387 -3.79 -39.27 -43.36
C HIS A 387 -2.45 -38.72 -42.83
N THR A 388 -2.49 -37.75 -41.92
CA THR A 388 -1.28 -37.12 -41.35
C THR A 388 -0.43 -38.12 -40.58
N LEU A 389 -1.06 -38.92 -39.71
CA LEU A 389 -0.37 -39.92 -38.90
C LEU A 389 0.17 -41.06 -39.77
N ASN A 390 -0.61 -41.55 -40.75
CA ASN A 390 -0.12 -42.55 -41.71
C ASN A 390 1.06 -42.03 -42.53
N ALA A 391 1.01 -40.78 -43.01
CA ALA A 391 2.13 -40.18 -43.74
C ALA A 391 3.38 -40.06 -42.87
N LEU A 392 3.24 -39.73 -41.58
CA LEU A 392 4.36 -39.72 -40.64
C LEU A 392 4.92 -41.13 -40.41
N HIS A 393 4.05 -42.14 -40.31
CA HIS A 393 4.43 -43.55 -40.22
C HIS A 393 5.22 -44.01 -41.45
N GLU A 394 4.74 -43.71 -42.66
CA GLU A 394 5.45 -43.97 -43.92
C GLU A 394 6.81 -43.25 -44.00
N ASN A 395 6.91 -42.08 -43.36
CA ASN A 395 8.16 -41.34 -43.21
C ASN A 395 9.03 -41.87 -42.07
N GLY A 396 8.72 -43.01 -41.46
CA GLY A 396 9.50 -43.71 -40.45
C GLY A 396 9.47 -43.05 -39.08
N PHE A 397 8.32 -42.48 -38.69
CA PHE A 397 7.98 -42.25 -37.29
C PHE A 397 7.22 -43.46 -36.75
N ALA A 398 7.40 -43.74 -35.47
CA ALA A 398 6.49 -44.63 -34.76
C ALA A 398 5.44 -43.81 -34.01
N ILE A 399 4.26 -44.38 -33.84
CA ILE A 399 3.15 -43.78 -33.11
C ILE A 399 2.89 -44.60 -31.86
N ALA A 400 2.92 -43.93 -30.71
CA ALA A 400 2.59 -44.53 -29.42
C ALA A 400 1.36 -43.86 -28.83
N LEU A 401 0.49 -44.64 -28.21
CA LEU A 401 -0.61 -44.13 -27.39
C LEU A 401 -0.16 -44.10 -25.93
N ASP A 402 -0.11 -42.89 -25.35
CA ASP A 402 0.36 -42.64 -23.99
C ASP A 402 -0.78 -42.66 -22.96
N ASP A 403 -0.47 -43.00 -21.71
CA ASP A 403 -1.43 -43.06 -20.59
C ASP A 403 -2.65 -44.00 -20.86
N PHE A 404 -2.46 -45.10 -21.60
CA PHE A 404 -3.57 -45.94 -22.09
C PHE A 404 -4.49 -46.46 -20.99
N GLY A 405 -5.79 -46.20 -21.14
CA GLY A 405 -6.83 -46.69 -20.22
C GLY A 405 -7.10 -45.77 -19.02
N THR A 406 -6.51 -44.58 -19.00
CA THR A 406 -6.76 -43.55 -17.97
C THR A 406 -7.61 -42.37 -18.47
N GLY A 407 -7.86 -42.27 -19.78
CA GLY A 407 -8.54 -41.13 -20.41
C GLY A 407 -9.65 -41.50 -21.41
N TYR A 408 -9.77 -40.69 -22.46
CA TYR A 408 -10.77 -40.88 -23.51
C TYR A 408 -10.51 -42.21 -24.25
N SER A 409 -11.58 -42.93 -24.61
CA SER A 409 -11.63 -44.33 -25.03
C SER A 409 -10.55 -44.77 -26.05
N GLY A 410 -9.30 -44.96 -25.61
CA GLY A 410 -8.14 -45.30 -26.46
C GLY A 410 -8.35 -46.54 -27.35
N LEU A 411 -9.30 -47.41 -27.00
CA LEU A 411 -9.76 -48.52 -27.84
C LEU A 411 -10.28 -48.11 -29.22
N SER A 412 -11.00 -46.98 -29.36
CA SER A 412 -11.43 -46.51 -30.67
C SER A 412 -10.24 -46.04 -31.51
N TYR A 413 -9.22 -45.46 -30.87
CA TYR A 413 -8.02 -44.99 -31.55
C TYR A 413 -7.20 -46.14 -32.11
N LEU A 414 -7.14 -47.27 -31.39
CA LEU A 414 -6.46 -48.49 -31.85
C LEU A 414 -7.10 -49.11 -33.10
N HIS A 415 -8.37 -48.85 -33.37
CA HIS A 415 -9.06 -49.34 -34.56
C HIS A 415 -8.76 -48.47 -35.79
N ASP A 416 -8.78 -47.15 -35.61
CA ASP A 416 -8.74 -46.19 -36.72
C ASP A 416 -7.31 -45.72 -37.08
N LEU A 417 -6.35 -45.89 -36.16
CA LEU A 417 -4.96 -45.44 -36.33
C LEU A 417 -3.98 -46.60 -36.35
N HIS A 418 -2.93 -46.48 -37.17
CA HIS A 418 -1.80 -47.41 -37.15
C HIS A 418 -0.89 -47.11 -35.94
N ILE A 419 -1.19 -47.74 -34.81
CA ILE A 419 -0.43 -47.58 -33.56
C ILE A 419 0.64 -48.68 -33.45
N ASP A 420 1.89 -48.28 -33.26
CA ASP A 420 3.02 -49.20 -33.09
C ASP A 420 3.21 -49.62 -31.62
N TYR A 421 2.94 -48.68 -30.69
CA TYR A 421 3.14 -48.88 -29.27
C TYR A 421 1.93 -48.45 -28.42
N ILE A 422 1.66 -49.20 -27.36
CA ILE A 422 0.80 -48.77 -26.26
C ILE A 422 1.67 -48.62 -25.02
N LYS A 423 1.62 -47.46 -24.37
CA LYS A 423 2.26 -47.20 -23.08
C LYS A 423 1.25 -47.51 -21.98
N ILE A 424 1.55 -48.51 -21.16
CA ILE A 424 0.69 -48.92 -20.04
C ILE A 424 1.09 -48.10 -18.83
N ASP A 425 0.18 -47.23 -18.38
CA ASP A 425 0.40 -46.33 -17.24
C ASP A 425 0.76 -47.08 -15.94
N HIS A 426 1.51 -46.39 -15.09
CA HIS A 426 1.92 -46.85 -13.77
C HIS A 426 0.74 -47.39 -12.94
N SER A 427 -0.47 -46.83 -13.05
CA SER A 427 -1.64 -47.28 -12.28
C SER A 427 -2.08 -48.72 -12.56
N PHE A 428 -1.69 -49.30 -13.72
CA PHE A 428 -1.89 -50.72 -14.02
C PHE A 428 -0.71 -51.56 -13.50
N VAL A 429 0.52 -51.08 -13.71
CA VAL A 429 1.75 -51.78 -13.30
C VAL A 429 1.87 -51.86 -11.77
N SER A 430 1.46 -50.81 -11.05
CA SER A 430 1.54 -50.74 -9.58
C SER A 430 0.75 -51.86 -8.90
N ARG A 431 -0.32 -52.33 -9.54
CA ARG A 431 -1.24 -53.34 -9.00
C ARG A 431 -0.72 -54.78 -9.08
N VAL A 432 0.40 -55.00 -9.77
CA VAL A 432 1.01 -56.33 -9.87
C VAL A 432 1.39 -56.83 -8.47
N ASN A 433 0.70 -57.89 -8.03
CA ASN A 433 0.79 -58.56 -6.71
C ASN A 433 0.05 -57.89 -5.53
N GLU A 434 -0.77 -56.86 -5.74
CA GLU A 434 -1.64 -56.31 -4.68
C GLU A 434 -2.91 -57.17 -4.47
N HIS A 435 -3.60 -57.52 -5.56
CA HIS A 435 -4.80 -58.37 -5.57
C HIS A 435 -4.93 -59.14 -6.90
N GLU A 436 -5.31 -60.44 -6.89
CA GLU A 436 -5.47 -61.25 -8.11
C GLU A 436 -6.39 -60.60 -9.15
N GLU A 437 -7.50 -60.00 -8.72
CA GLU A 437 -8.45 -59.33 -9.63
C GLU A 437 -7.86 -58.11 -10.34
N SER A 438 -6.94 -57.39 -9.70
CA SER A 438 -6.33 -56.19 -10.28
C SER A 438 -5.30 -56.52 -11.37
N THR A 439 -4.60 -57.65 -11.23
CA THR A 439 -3.70 -58.18 -12.27
C THR A 439 -4.47 -58.59 -13.54
N ARG A 440 -5.73 -59.02 -13.41
CA ARG A 440 -6.56 -59.45 -14.56
C ARG A 440 -6.82 -58.33 -15.57
N ILE A 441 -6.92 -57.08 -15.11
CA ILE A 441 -7.12 -55.93 -16.03
C ILE A 441 -5.87 -55.74 -16.89
N LEU A 442 -4.69 -55.81 -16.27
CA LEU A 442 -3.42 -55.78 -16.99
C LEU A 442 -3.35 -56.93 -17.99
N ASP A 443 -3.66 -58.18 -17.60
CA ASP A 443 -3.69 -59.33 -18.51
C ASP A 443 -4.59 -59.09 -19.74
N CYS A 444 -5.76 -58.46 -19.57
CA CYS A 444 -6.65 -58.10 -20.66
C CYS A 444 -6.01 -57.11 -21.63
N VAL A 445 -5.33 -56.07 -21.14
CA VAL A 445 -4.61 -55.10 -21.97
C VAL A 445 -3.45 -55.78 -22.71
N LEU A 446 -2.71 -56.66 -22.02
CA LEU A 446 -1.63 -57.44 -22.62
C LEU A 446 -2.14 -58.39 -23.73
N ASP A 447 -3.32 -58.99 -23.54
CA ASP A 447 -3.95 -59.86 -24.54
C ASP A 447 -4.48 -59.07 -25.75
N LEU A 448 -5.06 -57.89 -25.52
CA LEU A 448 -5.49 -56.99 -26.58
C LEU A 448 -4.32 -56.56 -27.46
N ALA A 449 -3.23 -56.05 -26.86
CA ALA A 449 -2.06 -55.62 -27.61
C ALA A 449 -1.47 -56.78 -28.44
N ARG A 450 -1.41 -57.99 -27.87
CA ARG A 450 -0.98 -59.20 -28.60
C ARG A 450 -1.88 -59.50 -29.80
N LYS A 451 -3.21 -59.44 -29.64
CA LYS A 451 -4.18 -59.68 -30.72
C LYS A 451 -4.08 -58.65 -31.84
N LEU A 452 -3.75 -57.41 -31.50
CA LEU A 452 -3.55 -56.32 -32.45
C LEU A 452 -2.11 -56.25 -32.99
N SER A 453 -1.21 -57.12 -32.54
CA SER A 453 0.22 -57.10 -32.87
C SER A 453 0.93 -55.77 -32.52
N ILE A 454 0.46 -55.10 -31.47
CA ILE A 454 0.98 -53.82 -30.98
C ILE A 454 2.02 -54.08 -29.88
N SER A 455 3.14 -53.37 -29.93
CA SER A 455 4.19 -53.46 -28.92
C SER A 455 3.80 -52.70 -27.65
N ILE A 456 4.30 -53.13 -26.49
CA ILE A 456 3.98 -52.50 -25.21
C ILE A 456 5.22 -51.86 -24.61
N VAL A 457 5.04 -50.66 -24.07
CA VAL A 457 5.96 -50.03 -23.12
C VAL A 457 5.28 -50.01 -21.75
N ALA A 458 5.87 -50.67 -20.75
CA ALA A 458 5.33 -50.65 -19.39
C ALA A 458 5.94 -49.49 -18.58
N GLU A 459 5.09 -48.66 -17.99
CA GLU A 459 5.51 -47.49 -17.22
C GLU A 459 5.45 -47.72 -15.71
N GLY A 460 6.25 -46.97 -14.97
CA GLY A 460 6.23 -47.01 -13.51
C GLY A 460 6.66 -48.36 -12.92
N VAL A 461 7.61 -49.06 -13.55
CA VAL A 461 8.21 -50.24 -12.91
C VAL A 461 9.05 -49.77 -11.71
N GLU A 462 8.63 -50.12 -10.49
CA GLU A 462 9.28 -49.72 -9.24
C GLU A 462 9.85 -50.91 -8.44
N THR A 463 9.32 -52.12 -8.65
CA THR A 463 9.70 -53.31 -7.88
C THR A 463 10.18 -54.45 -8.77
N LYS A 464 11.01 -55.34 -8.19
CA LYS A 464 11.46 -56.57 -8.86
C LYS A 464 10.29 -57.48 -9.24
N ALA A 465 9.25 -57.52 -8.42
CA ALA A 465 8.08 -58.37 -8.67
C ALA A 465 7.27 -57.90 -9.90
N GLN A 466 7.15 -56.58 -10.10
CA GLN A 466 6.59 -55.98 -11.32
C GLN A 466 7.45 -56.33 -12.55
N LEU A 467 8.77 -56.15 -12.45
CA LEU A 467 9.72 -56.51 -13.51
C LEU A 467 9.57 -57.99 -13.92
N ASP A 468 9.54 -58.90 -12.94
CA ASP A 468 9.48 -60.34 -13.22
C ASP A 468 8.13 -60.75 -13.82
N TYR A 469 7.03 -60.11 -13.42
CA TYR A 469 5.74 -60.31 -14.06
C TYR A 469 5.72 -59.81 -15.52
N LEU A 470 6.23 -58.60 -15.77
CA LEU A 470 6.29 -58.03 -17.13
C LEU A 470 7.21 -58.85 -18.05
N ASN A 471 8.35 -59.32 -17.54
CA ASN A 471 9.28 -60.18 -18.28
C ASN A 471 8.69 -61.55 -18.62
N ARG A 472 7.90 -62.15 -17.70
CA ARG A 472 7.17 -63.40 -17.94
C ARG A 472 6.13 -63.25 -19.06
N ASN A 473 5.53 -62.07 -19.18
CA ASN A 473 4.61 -61.72 -20.26
C ASN A 473 5.29 -61.20 -21.53
N ASN A 474 6.63 -61.34 -21.63
CA ASN A 474 7.44 -60.92 -22.79
C ASN A 474 7.37 -59.41 -23.11
N ILE A 475 7.14 -58.56 -22.10
CA ILE A 475 7.15 -57.10 -22.28
C ILE A 475 8.59 -56.59 -22.30
N VAL A 476 9.04 -56.21 -23.50
CA VAL A 476 10.44 -55.85 -23.75
C VAL A 476 10.76 -54.45 -23.22
N PHE A 477 9.95 -53.45 -23.55
CA PHE A 477 10.23 -52.06 -23.21
C PHE A 477 9.61 -51.70 -21.87
N GLN A 478 10.45 -51.23 -20.96
CA GLN A 478 10.03 -50.89 -19.59
C GLN A 478 10.70 -49.60 -19.16
N GLN A 479 9.97 -48.77 -18.41
CA GLN A 479 10.49 -47.58 -17.77
C GLN A 479 9.94 -47.42 -16.35
N GLY A 480 10.73 -46.85 -15.46
CA GLY A 480 10.32 -46.63 -14.07
C GLY A 480 11.49 -46.55 -13.11
N TYR A 481 11.18 -46.20 -11.86
CA TYR A 481 12.17 -45.89 -10.83
C TYR A 481 13.00 -47.10 -10.39
N TYR A 482 12.55 -48.33 -10.68
CA TYR A 482 13.36 -49.54 -10.54
C TYR A 482 14.66 -49.45 -11.34
N PHE A 483 14.60 -48.81 -12.52
CA PHE A 483 15.76 -48.60 -13.38
C PHE A 483 16.33 -47.19 -13.20
N PHE A 484 15.57 -46.18 -13.61
CA PHE A 484 16.00 -44.79 -13.66
C PHE A 484 14.80 -43.85 -13.46
N LYS A 485 15.05 -42.75 -12.75
CA LYS A 485 14.13 -41.60 -12.71
C LYS A 485 14.32 -40.73 -13.96
N PRO A 486 13.44 -39.75 -14.23
CA PRO A 486 13.70 -38.80 -15.28
C PRO A 486 14.96 -38.02 -14.95
N VAL A 487 15.92 -38.01 -15.85
CA VAL A 487 17.24 -37.42 -15.62
C VAL A 487 17.50 -36.22 -16.54
N PRO A 488 18.28 -35.23 -16.10
CA PRO A 488 18.77 -34.20 -17.01
C PRO A 488 19.76 -34.79 -18.02
N PHE A 489 19.99 -34.07 -19.11
CA PHE A 489 20.89 -34.48 -20.19
C PHE A 489 22.28 -34.97 -19.74
N THR A 490 22.88 -34.29 -18.76
CA THR A 490 24.22 -34.65 -18.24
C THR A 490 24.24 -36.03 -17.59
N GLU A 491 23.16 -36.40 -16.89
CA GLU A 491 23.03 -37.71 -16.27
C GLU A 491 22.67 -38.78 -17.30
N LEU A 492 21.90 -38.47 -18.35
CA LEU A 492 21.68 -39.38 -19.47
C LEU A 492 23.01 -39.80 -20.12
N ILE A 493 23.93 -38.85 -20.33
CA ILE A 493 25.28 -39.15 -20.85
C ILE A 493 26.00 -40.14 -19.94
N GLN A 494 25.93 -39.94 -18.62
CA GLN A 494 26.57 -40.84 -17.66
C GLN A 494 25.96 -42.25 -17.72
N ILE A 495 24.64 -42.36 -17.90
CA ILE A 495 23.96 -43.65 -18.06
C ILE A 495 24.46 -44.35 -19.34
N LEU A 496 24.50 -43.64 -20.47
CA LEU A 496 24.99 -44.17 -21.75
C LEU A 496 26.44 -44.66 -21.71
N LEU A 497 27.30 -43.98 -20.94
CA LEU A 497 28.71 -44.34 -20.80
C LEU A 497 28.96 -45.43 -19.74
N SER A 498 27.99 -45.68 -18.86
CA SER A 498 28.11 -46.68 -17.80
C SER A 498 27.84 -48.10 -18.34
N LYS A 499 28.52 -49.10 -17.78
CA LYS A 499 28.14 -50.51 -17.99
C LYS A 499 26.73 -50.74 -17.42
N PRO A 500 25.92 -51.67 -17.96
CA PRO A 500 24.56 -51.93 -17.48
C PRO A 500 24.56 -52.11 -15.97
N LYS A 501 23.85 -51.23 -15.24
CA LYS A 501 23.85 -51.23 -13.75
C LYS A 501 23.15 -52.47 -13.17
N VAL A 502 22.28 -53.11 -13.94
CA VAL A 502 21.50 -54.27 -13.50
C VAL A 502 22.02 -55.51 -14.24
N LYS A 503 22.73 -56.40 -13.54
CA LYS A 503 22.80 -57.80 -13.96
C LYS A 503 21.43 -58.40 -13.70
N VAL A 504 20.57 -58.43 -14.72
CA VAL A 504 19.36 -59.26 -14.66
C VAL A 504 19.85 -60.70 -14.71
N MET A 505 19.86 -61.37 -13.55
CA MET A 505 20.09 -62.82 -13.54
C MET A 505 18.82 -63.47 -14.07
N VAL A 506 18.91 -64.04 -15.26
CA VAL A 506 17.93 -64.98 -15.79
C VAL A 506 18.29 -66.33 -15.17
N GLU A 507 17.47 -66.84 -14.27
CA GLU A 507 17.51 -68.26 -13.89
C GLU A 507 16.79 -69.12 -14.93
#